data_AF-A0AAW1HSN9-F1
#
_entry.id   AF-A0AAW1HSN9-F1
#
_cell.length_a   1.000
_cell.length_b   1.000
_cell.length_c   1.000
_cell.angle_alpha   90.00
_cell.angle_beta   90.00
_cell.angle_gamma   90.00
#
_symmetry.space_group_name_H-M   'P 1'
#
loop_
_entity.id
_entity.type
_entity.pdbx_description
1 polymer ?
#
loop_
_entity_poly.entity_id
_entity_poly.type
_entity_poly.pdbx_seq_one_letter_code
_entity_poly.pdbx_strand_id
1 'polypeptide(L)'
;MQLAIEEMKTGESSFLIGLNMSKRRTYGRNQMQLAIEEMKTGESSLRNVAKKYNVPKSSLEFKIKNPGHKETFGPNTVLTEDEELRLVDWIKKMAERGIPRNRDFR
;
A
#
# COMPACT_ATOMS: atom_id res chain seq x y z
N MET A 1 -37.54 13.02 -1.44
CA MET A 1 -36.15 12.99 -0.91
C MET A 1 -35.53 11.58 -0.96
N GLN A 2 -35.98 10.70 -1.86
CA GLN A 2 -35.41 9.35 -2.05
C GLN A 2 -34.64 9.19 -3.39
N LEU A 3 -34.41 10.27 -4.13
CA LEU A 3 -33.93 10.22 -5.53
C LEU A 3 -32.49 10.75 -5.73
N ALA A 4 -31.66 10.79 -4.69
CA ALA A 4 -30.29 11.33 -4.78
C ALA A 4 -29.17 10.32 -4.49
N ILE A 5 -29.47 9.01 -4.37
CA ILE A 5 -28.46 7.98 -4.03
C ILE A 5 -28.16 7.02 -5.20
N GLU A 6 -28.89 7.08 -6.31
CA GLU A 6 -28.72 6.12 -7.42
C GLU A 6 -27.67 6.48 -8.49
N GLU A 7 -27.04 7.67 -8.46
CA GLU A 7 -26.13 8.11 -9.54
C GLU A 7 -24.63 8.00 -9.22
N MET A 8 -24.21 7.12 -8.29
CA MET A 8 -22.77 6.88 -8.03
C MET A 8 -22.26 5.52 -8.50
N LYS A 9 -22.92 4.91 -9.49
CA LYS A 9 -22.41 3.72 -10.17
C LYS A 9 -22.25 3.99 -11.66
N THR A 10 -21.04 3.70 -12.14
CA THR A 10 -20.54 3.73 -13.53
C THR A 10 -20.01 5.09 -13.99
N GLY A 11 -18.69 5.18 -14.25
CA GLY A 11 -18.13 6.41 -14.81
C GLY A 11 -16.65 6.44 -15.14
N GLU A 12 -15.75 5.85 -14.35
CA GLU A 12 -14.30 6.00 -14.60
C GLU A 12 -13.54 4.69 -14.37
N SER A 13 -13.81 3.67 -15.21
CA SER A 13 -13.11 2.37 -15.14
C SER A 13 -12.38 2.00 -16.43
N SER A 14 -12.34 2.89 -17.43
CA SER A 14 -11.80 2.57 -18.75
C SER A 14 -10.89 3.66 -19.31
N PHE A 15 -9.76 3.97 -18.65
CA PHE A 15 -8.59 4.53 -19.35
C PHE A 15 -7.32 4.58 -18.47
N LEU A 16 -6.82 3.44 -18.01
CA LEU A 16 -5.39 3.29 -17.69
C LEU A 16 -4.83 2.08 -18.45
N ILE A 17 -4.97 2.13 -19.77
CA ILE A 17 -4.19 1.31 -20.71
C ILE A 17 -2.80 1.96 -20.79
N GLY A 18 -1.76 1.20 -20.50
CA GLY A 18 -0.43 1.47 -21.05
C GLY A 18 0.54 2.35 -20.25
N LEU A 19 0.41 2.46 -18.93
CA LEU A 19 1.49 2.99 -18.09
C LEU A 19 2.04 1.87 -17.19
N ASN A 20 3.23 1.38 -17.55
CA ASN A 20 4.12 0.67 -16.63
C ASN A 20 4.55 1.67 -15.54
N MET A 21 3.71 1.86 -14.52
CA MET A 21 3.96 2.85 -13.48
C MET A 21 3.60 2.30 -12.10
N SER A 22 4.67 2.15 -11.31
CA SER A 22 4.72 1.99 -9.87
C SER A 22 4.49 0.57 -9.32
N LYS A 23 5.55 0.01 -8.70
CA LYS A 23 5.51 -1.18 -7.82
C LYS A 23 4.66 -0.95 -6.54
N ARG A 24 3.76 0.04 -6.52
CA ARG A 24 2.95 0.40 -5.35
C ARG A 24 1.56 -0.18 -5.49
N ARG A 25 0.97 -0.51 -4.34
CA ARG A 25 -0.39 -1.03 -4.28
C ARG A 25 -1.36 0.03 -4.76
N THR A 26 -2.17 -0.33 -5.75
CA THR A 26 -3.24 0.51 -6.30
C THR A 26 -4.58 0.31 -5.58
N TYR A 27 -4.65 -0.67 -4.67
CA TYR A 27 -5.87 -1.03 -3.93
C TYR A 27 -5.80 -0.56 -2.47
N GLY A 28 -6.97 -0.19 -1.92
CA GLY A 28 -7.08 0.22 -0.52
C GLY A 28 -6.98 -0.97 0.45
N ARG A 29 -6.47 -0.73 1.67
CA ARG A 29 -6.43 -1.76 2.74
C ARG A 29 -7.83 -2.29 3.07
N ASN A 30 -8.82 -1.40 3.13
CA ASN A 30 -10.20 -1.76 3.45
C ASN A 30 -10.82 -2.70 2.40
N GLN A 31 -10.57 -2.45 1.11
CA GLN A 31 -11.06 -3.31 0.02
C GLN A 31 -10.47 -4.71 0.08
N MET A 32 -9.17 -4.81 0.40
CA MET A 32 -8.51 -6.11 0.60
C MET A 32 -9.10 -6.87 1.79
N GLN A 33 -9.41 -6.18 2.88
CA GLN A 33 -10.00 -6.80 4.07
C GLN A 33 -11.42 -7.35 3.80
N LEU A 34 -12.27 -6.55 3.16
CA LEU A 34 -13.62 -6.97 2.75
C LEU A 34 -13.57 -8.16 1.77
N ALA A 35 -12.62 -8.15 0.84
CA ALA A 35 -12.41 -9.26 -0.09
C ALA A 35 -11.99 -10.55 0.63
N ILE A 36 -11.15 -10.46 1.67
CA ILE A 36 -10.75 -11.61 2.48
C ILE A 36 -11.94 -12.15 3.27
N GLU A 37 -12.77 -11.28 3.82
CA GLU A 37 -13.97 -11.66 4.57
C GLU A 37 -15.01 -12.36 3.69
N GLU A 38 -15.31 -11.83 2.49
CA GLU A 38 -16.20 -12.49 1.52
C GLU A 38 -15.64 -13.84 1.04
N MET A 39 -14.32 -13.98 0.92
CA MET A 39 -13.71 -15.27 0.61
C MET A 39 -13.80 -16.28 1.76
N LYS A 40 -13.86 -15.82 3.02
CA LYS A 40 -14.01 -16.68 4.20
C LYS A 40 -15.45 -17.18 4.37
N THR A 41 -16.45 -16.40 3.97
CA THR A 41 -17.86 -16.84 4.01
C THR A 41 -18.16 -17.92 2.96
N GLY A 42 -17.33 -18.04 1.92
CA GLY A 42 -17.37 -19.16 0.96
C GLY A 42 -18.39 -19.00 -0.18
N GLU A 43 -19.01 -17.82 -0.32
CA GLU A 43 -20.10 -17.58 -1.26
C GLU A 43 -19.65 -17.29 -2.70
N SER A 44 -18.39 -16.88 -2.89
CA SER A 44 -17.88 -16.34 -4.15
C SER A 44 -16.55 -16.96 -4.58
N SER A 45 -16.32 -17.03 -5.90
CA SER A 45 -15.02 -17.46 -6.46
C SER A 45 -13.96 -16.36 -6.34
N LEU A 46 -12.69 -16.76 -6.17
CA LEU A 46 -11.55 -15.85 -5.98
C LEU A 46 -11.38 -14.82 -7.10
N ARG A 47 -11.72 -15.19 -8.35
CA ARG A 47 -11.68 -14.27 -9.50
C ARG A 47 -12.82 -13.24 -9.45
N ASN A 48 -14.01 -13.64 -8.99
CA ASN A 48 -15.15 -12.75 -8.89
C ASN A 48 -14.96 -11.73 -7.77
N VAL A 49 -14.49 -12.18 -6.60
CA VAL A 49 -14.19 -11.29 -5.47
C VAL A 49 -13.09 -10.28 -5.84
N ALA A 50 -12.02 -10.74 -6.50
CA ALA A 50 -10.95 -9.86 -6.94
C ALA A 50 -11.44 -8.73 -7.87
N LYS A 51 -12.33 -9.06 -8.81
CA LYS A 51 -12.97 -8.06 -9.69
C LYS A 51 -13.92 -7.14 -8.92
N LYS A 52 -14.75 -7.70 -8.03
CA LYS A 52 -15.74 -6.97 -7.24
C LYS A 52 -15.11 -5.87 -6.37
N TYR A 53 -13.98 -6.18 -5.73
CA TYR A 53 -13.28 -5.24 -4.86
C TYR A 53 -12.10 -4.52 -5.52
N ASN A 54 -11.90 -4.71 -6.83
CA ASN A 54 -10.78 -4.13 -7.59
C ASN A 54 -9.39 -4.41 -6.94
N VAL A 55 -9.20 -5.64 -6.44
CA VAL A 55 -7.93 -6.08 -5.84
C VAL A 55 -7.20 -7.06 -6.76
N PRO A 56 -5.85 -7.05 -6.80
CA PRO A 56 -5.10 -8.04 -7.56
C PRO A 56 -5.36 -9.46 -7.04
N LYS A 57 -5.71 -10.36 -7.96
CA LYS A 57 -5.98 -11.78 -7.67
C LYS A 57 -4.85 -12.44 -6.86
N SER A 58 -3.60 -12.25 -7.30
CA SER A 58 -2.43 -12.85 -6.67
C SER A 58 -2.20 -12.34 -5.25
N SER A 59 -2.44 -11.04 -5.00
CA SER A 59 -2.34 -10.45 -3.67
C SER A 59 -3.43 -10.97 -2.73
N LEU A 60 -4.67 -11.11 -3.22
CA LEU A 60 -5.77 -11.69 -2.46
C LEU A 60 -5.48 -13.16 -2.09
N GLU A 61 -5.05 -13.96 -3.07
CA GLU A 61 -4.67 -15.36 -2.86
C GLU A 61 -3.53 -15.51 -1.85
N PHE A 62 -2.50 -14.67 -1.96
CA PHE A 62 -1.38 -14.65 -1.02
C PHE A 62 -1.83 -14.33 0.41
N LYS A 63 -2.71 -13.34 0.58
CA LYS A 63 -3.22 -12.95 1.91
C LYS A 63 -4.10 -14.02 2.54
N ILE A 64 -4.85 -14.77 1.74
CA ILE A 64 -5.64 -15.92 2.21
C ILE A 64 -4.72 -17.06 2.65
N LYS A 65 -3.69 -17.38 1.85
CA LYS A 65 -2.73 -18.44 2.16
C LYS A 65 -1.82 -18.11 3.36
N ASN A 66 -1.54 -16.83 3.58
CA ASN A 66 -0.61 -16.36 4.62
C ASN A 66 -1.31 -15.40 5.60
N PRO A 67 -2.24 -15.90 6.44
CA PRO A 67 -2.89 -15.09 7.45
C PRO A 67 -1.85 -14.58 8.44
N GLY A 68 -1.81 -13.26 8.68
CA GLY A 68 -0.86 -12.63 9.60
C GLY A 68 0.49 -12.21 8.99
N HIS A 69 0.70 -12.37 7.68
CA HIS A 69 1.90 -11.84 7.03
C HIS A 69 1.95 -10.31 7.15
N LYS A 70 3.00 -9.83 7.84
CA LYS A 70 3.29 -8.41 8.03
C LYS A 70 3.52 -7.71 6.69
N GLU A 71 2.97 -6.51 6.54
CA GLU A 71 3.19 -5.71 5.33
C GLU A 71 4.48 -4.90 5.39
N THR A 72 5.11 -4.89 6.57
CA THR A 72 6.36 -4.19 6.83
C THR A 72 7.50 -4.83 6.08
N PHE A 73 8.34 -3.97 5.50
CA PHE A 73 9.56 -4.40 4.84
C PHE A 73 10.70 -4.45 5.87
N GLY A 74 11.35 -5.60 6.00
CA GLY A 74 12.56 -5.75 6.80
C GLY A 74 12.36 -5.74 8.33
N PRO A 75 13.47 -5.88 9.07
CA PRO A 75 13.49 -5.77 10.52
C PRO A 75 13.18 -4.34 10.99
N ASN A 76 12.75 -4.21 12.23
CA ASN A 76 12.58 -2.90 12.86
C ASN A 76 13.92 -2.16 12.96
N THR A 77 13.87 -0.84 12.99
CA THR A 77 15.06 0.02 13.15
C THR A 77 15.75 -0.33 14.48
N VAL A 78 17.08 -0.36 14.46
CA VAL A 78 17.88 -0.52 15.70
C VAL A 78 17.88 0.78 16.51
N LEU A 79 17.73 1.92 15.82
CA LEU A 79 17.71 3.25 16.41
C LEU A 79 16.30 3.62 16.86
N THR A 80 16.22 4.24 18.03
CA THR A 80 15.02 4.94 18.51
C THR A 80 14.77 6.21 17.71
N GLU A 81 13.53 6.70 17.71
CA GLU A 81 13.15 7.92 16.99
C GLU A 81 14.00 9.13 17.42
N ASP A 82 14.30 9.25 18.72
CA ASP A 82 15.17 10.30 19.26
C ASP A 82 16.63 10.20 18.77
N GLU A 83 17.13 8.99 18.56
CA GLU A 83 18.47 8.77 17.97
C GLU A 83 18.49 9.13 16.49
N GLU A 84 17.47 8.74 15.74
CA GLU A 84 17.33 9.10 14.33
C GLU A 84 17.23 10.62 14.16
N LEU A 85 16.46 11.31 15.00
CA LEU A 85 16.34 12.77 14.99
C LEU A 85 17.68 13.46 15.28
N ARG A 86 18.45 12.95 16.25
CA ARG A 86 19.80 13.46 16.56
C ARG A 86 20.74 13.31 15.36
N LEU A 87 20.69 12.19 14.64
CA LEU A 87 21.49 12.00 13.43
C LEU A 87 21.07 12.93 12.30
N VAL A 88 19.76 13.12 12.09
CA VAL A 88 19.23 14.05 11.09
C VAL A 88 19.67 15.48 11.37
N ASP A 89 19.56 15.94 12.62
CA ASP A 89 20.01 17.26 13.04
C ASP A 89 21.52 17.43 12.84
N TRP A 90 22.32 16.43 13.22
CA TRP A 90 23.76 16.45 12.99
C TRP A 90 24.13 16.54 11.51
N ILE A 91 23.49 15.75 10.64
CA ILE A 91 23.72 15.79 9.18
C ILE A 91 23.39 17.18 8.62
N LYS A 92 22.26 17.79 9.02
CA LYS A 92 21.87 19.13 8.60
C LYS A 92 22.90 20.19 9.03
N LYS A 93 23.34 20.15 10.30
CA LYS A 93 24.37 21.05 10.83
C LYS A 93 25.71 20.91 10.11
N MET A 94 26.10 19.69 9.73
CA MET A 94 27.32 19.48 8.95
C MET A 94 27.22 20.04 7.53
N ALA A 95 26.04 19.89 6.90
CA ALA A 95 25.78 20.48 5.59
C ALA A 95 25.85 22.01 5.60
N GLU A 96 25.27 22.66 6.61
CA GLU A 96 25.36 24.12 6.81
C GLU A 96 26.80 24.61 6.98
N ARG A 97 27.67 23.78 7.57
CA ARG A 97 29.09 24.07 7.78
C ARG A 97 29.97 23.76 6.55
N GLY A 98 29.36 23.49 5.40
CA GLY A 98 30.05 23.25 4.14
C GLY A 98 30.57 21.81 3.96
N ILE A 99 30.17 20.88 4.82
CA ILE A 99 30.51 19.45 4.72
C ILE A 99 29.21 18.64 4.57
N PRO A 100 28.51 18.75 3.43
CA PRO A 100 27.30 17.97 3.20
C PRO A 100 27.61 16.48 3.17
N ARG A 101 26.98 15.72 4.07
CA ARG A 101 27.17 14.28 4.19
C ARG A 101 26.36 13.55 3.10
N ASN A 102 26.94 13.37 1.93
CA ASN A 102 26.32 12.59 0.86
C ASN A 102 26.36 11.09 1.18
N ARG A 103 25.39 10.33 0.64
CA ARG A 103 25.25 8.88 0.86
C ARG A 103 26.52 8.10 0.48
N ASP A 104 27.21 8.57 -0.54
CA ASP A 104 28.39 7.93 -1.09
C ASP A 104 29.61 8.75 -0.66
N PHE A 105 30.19 8.38 0.49
CA PHE A 105 31.51 8.84 0.89
C PHE A 105 32.55 8.32 -0.10
N ARG A 106 33.02 9.18 -1.00
CA ARG A 106 34.19 8.92 -1.85
C ARG A 106 35.31 9.87 -1.48
#